data_AF-A0A3D8JQ60-F1
#
_entry.id   AF-A0A3D8JQ60-F1
#
_cell.length_a   1.000
_cell.length_b   1.000
_cell.length_c   1.000
_cell.angle_alpha   90.00
_cell.angle_beta   90.00
_cell.angle_gamma   90.00
#
_symmetry.space_group_name_H-M   'P 1'
#
loop_
_entity.id
_entity.type
_entity.pdbx_description
1 polymer ?
#
loop_
_entity_poly.entity_id
_entity_poly.type
_entity_poly.pdbx_seq_one_letter_code
_entity_poly.pdbx_strand_id
1 'polypeptide(L)'
;MSTMLTAQDVFNGPGFDDAEMLRKAERELLRLRASRLMDTNDHMFNCVVTLAAVCDWTFHLKLSHLPRWSGKKEQNFTNWVRKNCGDAFVFIDLSNEYKHANRNKPSTLAEKMMVSFIDLTAHPHMRSKVDANKGWVQQLGTSEWFLFPSIKFNGNTEYFYDPAERAIAWWRSFDPASAEPLDVNGAVLP
;
A
#
# COMPACT_ATOMS: atom_id res chain seq x y z
N MET A 1 -13.09 37.88 -7.92
CA MET A 1 -12.53 37.11 -9.06
C MET A 1 -12.20 35.72 -8.55
N SER A 2 -12.83 34.68 -9.10
CA SER A 2 -12.47 33.30 -8.77
C SER A 2 -11.17 32.99 -9.51
N THR A 3 -10.07 32.81 -8.78
CA THR A 3 -8.84 32.26 -9.32
C THR A 3 -9.13 30.82 -9.73
N MET A 4 -9.08 30.53 -11.04
CA MET A 4 -9.08 29.15 -11.53
C MET A 4 -7.78 28.50 -11.05
N LEU A 5 -7.87 27.66 -10.02
CA LEU A 5 -6.80 26.74 -9.68
C LEU A 5 -6.67 25.73 -10.83
N THR A 6 -5.52 25.71 -11.49
CA THR A 6 -5.24 24.65 -12.45
C THR A 6 -4.81 23.39 -11.71
N ALA A 7 -4.97 22.23 -12.35
CA ALA A 7 -4.42 20.98 -11.83
C ALA A 7 -2.90 21.12 -11.59
N GLN A 8 -2.19 21.85 -12.45
CA GLN A 8 -0.77 22.12 -12.31
C GLN A 8 -0.46 22.91 -11.02
N ASP A 9 -1.28 23.90 -10.68
CA ASP A 9 -1.11 24.70 -9.46
C ASP A 9 -1.40 23.90 -8.19
N VAL A 10 -2.28 22.89 -8.29
CA VAL A 10 -2.54 21.95 -7.18
C VAL A 10 -1.41 20.94 -7.04
N PHE A 11 -0.93 20.36 -8.15
CA PHE A 11 0.06 19.28 -8.13
C PHE A 11 1.51 19.77 -7.94
N ASN A 12 1.81 21.02 -8.32
CA ASN A 12 3.09 21.68 -8.06
C ASN A 12 3.00 22.73 -6.93
N GLY A 13 1.83 22.85 -6.28
CA GLY A 13 1.60 23.79 -5.20
C GLY A 13 2.15 23.30 -3.86
N PRO A 14 2.31 24.21 -2.88
CA PRO A 14 2.63 23.82 -1.50
C PRO A 14 1.52 22.92 -0.95
N GLY A 15 1.89 21.72 -0.47
CA GLY A 15 0.97 20.79 0.20
C GLY A 15 0.62 19.52 -0.57
N PHE A 16 1.08 19.36 -1.82
CA PHE A 16 1.20 18.04 -2.43
C PHE A 16 2.61 17.55 -2.11
N ASP A 17 2.76 16.69 -1.09
CA ASP A 17 4.02 16.13 -0.60
C ASP A 17 3.81 14.68 -0.12
N ASP A 18 4.84 14.05 0.45
CA ASP A 18 4.74 12.70 1.00
C ASP A 18 3.76 12.62 2.19
N ALA A 19 3.58 13.70 2.96
CA ALA A 19 2.64 13.75 4.06
C ALA A 19 1.18 13.77 3.57
N GLU A 20 0.84 14.51 2.51
CA GLU A 20 -0.50 14.44 1.91
C GLU A 20 -0.73 13.08 1.22
N MET A 21 0.30 12.46 0.63
CA MET A 21 0.18 11.08 0.14
C MET A 21 -0.14 10.10 1.28
N LEU A 22 0.51 10.23 2.44
CA LEU A 22 0.17 9.43 3.62
C LEU A 22 -1.27 9.67 4.08
N ARG A 23 -1.70 10.93 4.13
CA ARG A 23 -3.07 11.29 4.50
C ARG A 23 -4.11 10.73 3.53
N LYS A 24 -3.77 10.67 2.23
CA LYS A 24 -4.59 10.01 1.22
C LYS A 24 -4.62 8.49 1.43
N ALA A 25 -3.49 7.85 1.74
CA ALA A 25 -3.45 6.41 2.00
C ALA A 25 -4.33 6.02 3.19
N GLU A 26 -4.30 6.81 4.27
CA GLU A 26 -5.18 6.67 5.43
C GLU A 26 -6.66 6.82 5.06
N ARG A 27 -6.99 7.81 4.23
CA ARG A 27 -8.35 8.02 3.74
C ARG A 27 -8.85 6.84 2.91
N GLU A 28 -8.00 6.28 2.03
CA GLU A 28 -8.36 5.08 1.27
C GLU A 28 -8.54 3.86 2.17
N LEU A 29 -7.73 3.73 3.23
CA LEU A 29 -7.90 2.67 4.22
C LEU A 29 -9.20 2.80 5.01
N LEU A 30 -9.58 4.03 5.39
CA LEU A 30 -10.87 4.30 6.03
C LEU A 30 -12.05 4.01 5.10
N ARG A 31 -11.94 4.37 3.82
CA ARG A 31 -12.95 4.05 2.80
C ARG A 31 -13.09 2.54 2.59
N LEU A 32 -11.97 1.81 2.59
CA LEU A 32 -11.95 0.35 2.49
C LEU A 32 -12.73 -0.32 3.63
N ARG A 33 -12.68 0.23 4.86
CA ARG A 33 -13.48 -0.30 5.99
C ARG A 33 -14.99 -0.19 5.76
N ALA A 34 -15.40 0.89 5.11
CA ALA A 34 -16.80 1.16 4.79
C ALA A 34 -17.27 0.48 3.48
N SER A 35 -16.34 0.06 2.62
CA SER A 35 -16.66 -0.50 1.31
C SER A 35 -17.09 -1.95 1.37
N ARG A 36 -17.82 -2.39 0.35
CA ARG A 36 -18.24 -3.78 0.16
C ARG A 36 -18.10 -4.13 -1.33
N LEU A 37 -17.91 -5.42 -1.62
CA LEU A 37 -17.90 -5.95 -2.98
C LEU A 37 -16.89 -5.25 -3.91
N MET A 38 -17.34 -4.70 -5.05
CA MET A 38 -16.45 -4.12 -6.07
C MET A 38 -15.64 -2.93 -5.54
N ASP A 39 -16.26 -2.07 -4.73
CA ASP A 39 -15.62 -0.88 -4.14
C ASP A 39 -14.41 -1.26 -3.27
N THR A 40 -14.42 -2.46 -2.70
CA THR A 40 -13.31 -2.98 -1.90
C THR A 40 -12.02 -3.06 -2.71
N ASN A 41 -12.06 -3.60 -3.93
CA ASN A 41 -10.87 -3.71 -4.76
C ASN A 41 -10.35 -2.32 -5.15
N ASP A 42 -11.23 -1.39 -5.51
CA ASP A 42 -10.85 -0.03 -5.89
C ASP A 42 -10.10 0.68 -4.76
N HIS A 43 -10.59 0.58 -3.52
CA HIS A 43 -9.91 1.18 -2.38
C HIS A 43 -8.61 0.46 -2.01
N MET A 44 -8.52 -0.86 -2.19
CA MET A 44 -7.24 -1.58 -2.02
C MET A 44 -6.19 -1.09 -3.04
N PHE A 45 -6.55 -1.00 -4.33
CA PHE A 45 -5.65 -0.50 -5.37
C PHE A 45 -5.23 0.95 -5.14
N ASN A 46 -6.19 1.82 -4.78
CA ASN A 46 -5.89 3.21 -4.49
C ASN A 46 -4.95 3.34 -3.28
N CYS A 47 -5.14 2.52 -2.25
CA CYS A 47 -4.24 2.47 -1.09
C CYS A 47 -2.82 2.02 -1.50
N VAL A 48 -2.71 0.92 -2.27
CA VAL A 48 -1.43 0.38 -2.79
C VAL A 48 -0.66 1.44 -3.57
N VAL A 49 -1.30 2.06 -4.57
CA VAL A 49 -0.65 3.06 -5.44
C VAL A 49 -0.25 4.30 -4.64
N THR A 50 -1.08 4.70 -3.67
CA THR A 50 -0.77 5.86 -2.82
C THR A 50 0.42 5.58 -1.90
N LEU A 51 0.49 4.40 -1.26
CA LEU A 51 1.63 4.02 -0.42
C LEU A 51 2.93 3.88 -1.22
N ALA A 52 2.86 3.41 -2.46
CA ALA A 52 4.00 3.42 -3.36
C ALA A 52 4.44 4.86 -3.72
N ALA A 53 3.48 5.77 -3.94
CA ALA A 53 3.78 7.18 -4.18
C ALA A 53 4.46 7.85 -2.99
N VAL A 54 4.16 7.47 -1.74
CA VAL A 54 4.91 7.98 -0.56
C VAL A 54 6.42 7.71 -0.70
N CYS A 55 6.81 6.53 -1.19
CA CYS A 55 8.23 6.19 -1.40
C CYS A 55 8.90 7.08 -2.45
N ASP A 56 8.25 7.20 -3.62
CA ASP A 56 8.68 8.02 -4.75
C ASP A 56 8.88 9.48 -4.31
N TRP A 57 7.85 10.05 -3.68
CA TRP A 57 7.85 11.42 -3.17
C TRP A 57 8.89 11.65 -2.09
N THR A 58 9.04 10.71 -1.15
CA THR A 58 10.08 10.79 -0.12
C THR A 58 11.48 10.85 -0.73
N PHE A 59 11.75 10.02 -1.73
CA PHE A 59 13.04 10.05 -2.42
C PHE A 59 13.28 11.41 -3.07
N HIS A 60 12.35 11.87 -3.91
CA HIS A 60 12.56 13.10 -4.67
C HIS A 60 12.61 14.35 -3.80
N LEU A 61 11.74 14.46 -2.79
CA LEU A 61 11.65 15.65 -1.95
C LEU A 61 12.70 15.67 -0.84
N LYS A 62 12.98 14.53 -0.19
CA LYS A 62 13.77 14.48 1.06
C LYS A 62 15.16 13.88 0.92
N LEU A 63 15.40 13.04 -0.09
CA LEU A 63 16.66 12.28 -0.19
C LEU A 63 17.54 12.72 -1.35
N SER A 64 16.96 12.95 -2.54
CA SER A 64 17.71 13.10 -3.80
C SER A 64 18.72 14.25 -3.81
N HIS A 65 18.48 15.28 -3.01
CA HIS A 65 19.33 16.46 -2.90
C HIS A 65 20.46 16.31 -1.84
N LEU A 66 20.42 15.27 -1.02
CA LEU A 66 21.43 15.06 0.02
C LEU A 66 22.74 14.52 -0.60
N PRO A 67 23.93 14.92 -0.10
CA PRO A 67 25.21 14.51 -0.70
C PRO A 67 25.39 13.00 -0.87
N ARG A 68 24.94 12.20 0.12
CA ARG A 68 25.03 10.71 0.07
C ARG A 68 24.19 10.07 -1.03
N TRP A 69 23.21 10.81 -1.57
CA TRP A 69 22.31 10.34 -2.63
C TRP A 69 22.71 10.88 -4.01
N SER A 70 23.83 11.62 -4.12
CA SER A 70 24.35 12.13 -5.37
C SER A 70 24.63 10.99 -6.36
N GLY A 71 24.05 11.09 -7.56
CA GLY A 71 24.16 10.06 -8.60
C GLY A 71 23.43 8.74 -8.31
N LYS A 72 22.63 8.67 -7.23
CA LYS A 72 21.82 7.49 -6.88
C LYS A 72 20.41 7.61 -7.46
N LYS A 73 19.75 6.47 -7.64
CA LYS A 73 18.39 6.38 -8.20
C LYS A 73 17.39 6.00 -7.11
N GLU A 74 16.12 6.29 -7.36
CA GLU A 74 15.00 5.88 -6.49
C GLU A 74 15.05 4.37 -6.17
N GLN A 75 15.43 3.53 -7.12
CA GLN A 75 15.59 2.09 -6.91
C GLN A 75 16.53 1.75 -5.73
N ASN A 76 17.56 2.58 -5.48
CA ASN A 76 18.46 2.39 -4.35
C ASN A 76 17.76 2.65 -3.01
N PHE A 77 16.83 3.60 -2.98
CA PHE A 77 15.98 3.84 -1.83
C PHE A 77 14.93 2.73 -1.67
N THR A 78 14.30 2.28 -2.75
CA THR A 78 13.38 1.14 -2.71
C THR A 78 14.04 -0.13 -2.17
N ASN A 79 15.32 -0.38 -2.48
CA ASN A 79 16.09 -1.48 -1.88
C ASN A 79 16.32 -1.28 -0.37
N TRP A 80 16.55 -0.04 0.07
CA TRP A 80 16.62 0.30 1.49
C TRP A 80 15.28 0.06 2.19
N VAL A 81 14.15 0.48 1.61
CA VAL A 81 12.81 0.21 2.14
C VAL A 81 12.57 -1.30 2.25
N ARG A 82 12.90 -2.07 1.20
CA ARG A 82 12.80 -3.55 1.20
C ARG A 82 13.52 -4.18 2.39
N LYS A 83 14.73 -3.69 2.72
CA LYS A 83 15.55 -4.21 3.82
C LYS A 83 15.00 -3.83 5.20
N ASN A 84 14.40 -2.65 5.33
CA ASN A 84 14.06 -2.07 6.64
C ASN A 84 12.56 -2.16 6.99
N CYS A 85 11.67 -2.31 6.01
CA CYS A 85 10.23 -2.41 6.24
C CYS A 85 9.53 -3.22 5.14
N GLY A 86 9.31 -4.51 5.40
CA GLY A 86 8.57 -5.40 4.50
C GLY A 86 7.13 -4.95 4.28
N ASP A 87 6.49 -4.40 5.32
CA ASP A 87 5.13 -3.86 5.25
C ASP A 87 5.04 -2.66 4.29
N ALA A 88 6.02 -1.75 4.26
CA ALA A 88 6.04 -0.67 3.28
C ALA A 88 6.40 -1.18 1.87
N PHE A 89 7.35 -2.11 1.79
CA PHE A 89 7.84 -2.63 0.53
C PHE A 89 6.78 -3.42 -0.26
N VAL A 90 5.92 -4.19 0.41
CA VAL A 90 4.87 -4.96 -0.30
C VAL A 90 3.97 -4.06 -1.14
N PHE A 91 3.63 -2.85 -0.68
CA PHE A 91 2.81 -1.92 -1.45
C PHE A 91 3.55 -1.34 -2.66
N ILE A 92 4.87 -1.14 -2.54
CA ILE A 92 5.72 -0.75 -3.68
C ILE A 92 5.74 -1.87 -4.73
N ASP A 93 5.94 -3.13 -4.30
CA ASP A 93 5.96 -4.30 -5.19
C ASP A 93 4.62 -4.48 -5.92
N LEU A 94 3.51 -4.43 -5.17
CA LEU A 94 2.16 -4.53 -5.73
C LEU A 94 1.84 -3.40 -6.70
N SER A 95 2.20 -2.16 -6.38
CA SER A 95 2.01 -1.03 -7.28
C SER A 95 2.82 -1.20 -8.57
N ASN A 96 4.06 -1.69 -8.48
CA ASN A 96 4.89 -1.95 -9.67
C ASN A 96 4.30 -3.06 -10.53
N GLU A 97 3.83 -4.15 -9.91
CA GLU A 97 3.15 -5.22 -10.65
C GLU A 97 1.89 -4.72 -11.33
N TYR A 98 1.08 -3.90 -10.64
CA TYR A 98 -0.11 -3.27 -11.21
C TYR A 98 0.24 -2.38 -12.42
N LYS A 99 1.24 -1.49 -12.29
CA LYS A 99 1.68 -0.57 -13.36
C LYS A 99 2.23 -1.32 -14.59
N HIS A 100 2.84 -2.48 -14.39
CA HIS A 100 3.44 -3.28 -15.46
C HIS A 100 2.60 -4.50 -15.87
N ALA A 101 1.35 -4.59 -15.38
CA ALA A 101 0.42 -5.64 -15.76
C ALA A 101 0.21 -5.62 -17.27
N ASN A 102 0.60 -6.70 -17.95
CA ASN A 102 0.46 -6.82 -19.39
C ASN A 102 -0.73 -7.74 -19.70
N ARG A 103 -1.61 -7.32 -20.61
CA ARG A 103 -2.75 -8.16 -21.05
C ARG A 103 -2.34 -9.53 -21.60
N ASN A 104 -1.11 -9.64 -22.12
CA ASN A 104 -0.57 -10.86 -22.73
C ASN A 104 0.23 -11.73 -21.74
N LYS A 105 0.46 -11.28 -20.50
CA LYS A 105 1.12 -12.06 -19.46
C LYS A 105 0.28 -12.02 -18.18
N PRO A 106 -0.21 -13.15 -17.68
CA PRO A 106 -0.99 -13.18 -16.45
C PRO A 106 -0.23 -12.48 -15.31
N SER A 107 -0.87 -11.51 -14.68
CA SER A 107 -0.37 -10.92 -13.44
C SER A 107 -0.78 -11.80 -12.27
N THR A 108 0.12 -11.94 -11.29
CA THR A 108 -0.15 -12.63 -10.02
C THR A 108 -0.87 -11.72 -9.03
N LEU A 109 -1.24 -10.50 -9.42
CA LEU A 109 -1.82 -9.52 -8.53
C LEU A 109 -3.16 -9.99 -7.94
N ALA A 110 -3.97 -10.74 -8.69
CA ALA A 110 -5.18 -11.38 -8.18
C ALA A 110 -4.90 -12.48 -7.14
N GLU A 111 -3.67 -13.02 -7.11
CA GLU A 111 -3.21 -14.00 -6.10
C GLU A 111 -2.59 -13.30 -4.87
N LYS A 112 -2.10 -12.06 -5.06
CA LYS A 112 -1.47 -11.27 -4.00
C LYS A 112 -2.43 -10.33 -3.27
N MET A 113 -3.51 -9.92 -3.92
CA MET A 113 -4.47 -8.97 -3.37
C MET A 113 -5.88 -9.38 -3.80
N MET A 114 -6.72 -9.72 -2.83
CA MET A 114 -8.05 -10.25 -3.11
C MET A 114 -9.04 -9.97 -1.99
N VAL A 115 -10.33 -10.17 -2.27
CA VAL A 115 -11.34 -10.35 -1.22
C VAL A 115 -11.39 -11.84 -0.90
N SER A 116 -10.81 -12.22 0.23
CA SER A 116 -10.88 -13.58 0.76
C SER A 116 -12.20 -13.78 1.50
N PHE A 117 -12.56 -15.05 1.71
CA PHE A 117 -13.80 -15.41 2.37
C PHE A 117 -13.64 -16.66 3.25
N ILE A 118 -14.47 -16.75 4.30
CA ILE A 118 -14.63 -17.93 5.16
C ILE A 118 -16.11 -18.28 5.18
N ASP A 119 -16.45 -19.53 4.87
CA ASP A 119 -17.81 -20.05 5.07
C ASP A 119 -18.06 -20.29 6.57
N LEU A 120 -18.83 -19.42 7.20
CA LEU A 120 -19.19 -19.48 8.62
C LEU A 120 -20.33 -20.47 8.90
N THR A 121 -21.05 -20.91 7.88
CA THR A 121 -22.04 -22.00 7.99
C THR A 121 -21.32 -23.35 8.05
N ALA A 122 -20.34 -23.56 7.15
CA ALA A 122 -19.51 -24.77 7.16
C ALA A 122 -18.50 -24.80 8.32
N HIS A 123 -18.06 -23.64 8.82
CA HIS A 123 -17.10 -23.52 9.91
C HIS A 123 -17.60 -22.62 11.06
N PRO A 124 -18.63 -23.04 11.83
CA PRO A 124 -19.24 -22.19 12.85
C PRO A 124 -18.28 -21.70 13.94
N HIS A 125 -17.27 -22.51 14.26
CA HIS A 125 -16.24 -22.18 15.25
C HIS A 125 -15.36 -20.98 14.84
N MET A 126 -15.38 -20.56 13.56
CA MET A 126 -14.66 -19.39 13.08
C MET A 126 -15.39 -18.08 13.43
N ARG A 127 -16.68 -18.11 13.79
CA ARG A 127 -17.45 -16.90 14.13
C ARG A 127 -16.86 -16.10 15.28
N SER A 128 -16.22 -16.76 16.24
CA SER A 128 -15.54 -16.09 17.36
C SER A 128 -14.10 -15.66 17.04
N LYS A 129 -13.58 -16.02 15.86
CA LYS A 129 -12.20 -15.76 15.43
C LYS A 129 -12.09 -14.69 14.33
N VAL A 130 -13.19 -14.37 13.67
CA VAL A 130 -13.21 -13.32 12.64
C VAL A 130 -13.20 -11.95 13.29
N ASP A 131 -12.41 -11.02 12.72
CA ASP A 131 -12.38 -9.62 13.16
C ASP A 131 -13.36 -8.81 12.30
N ALA A 132 -14.49 -8.43 12.90
CA ALA A 132 -15.52 -7.64 12.23
C ALA A 132 -15.04 -6.24 11.80
N ASN A 133 -13.90 -5.76 12.29
CA ASN A 133 -13.30 -4.51 11.82
C ASN A 133 -12.46 -4.70 10.56
N LYS A 134 -12.15 -5.95 10.19
CA LYS A 134 -11.28 -6.31 9.06
C LYS A 134 -12.06 -6.99 7.93
N GLY A 135 -13.38 -7.10 8.05
CA GLY A 135 -14.24 -7.70 7.04
C GLY A 135 -15.72 -7.45 7.31
N TRP A 136 -16.58 -8.20 6.64
CA TRP A 136 -18.02 -8.16 6.86
C TRP A 136 -18.64 -9.52 6.68
N VAL A 137 -19.78 -9.72 7.32
CA VAL A 137 -20.59 -10.92 7.14
C VAL A 137 -21.64 -10.65 6.07
N GLN A 138 -21.80 -11.58 5.13
CA GLN A 138 -22.81 -11.54 4.09
C GLN A 138 -23.52 -12.89 4.00
N GLN A 139 -24.84 -12.87 4.01
CA GLN A 139 -25.62 -14.05 3.67
C GLN A 139 -25.75 -14.20 2.15
N LEU A 140 -25.45 -15.40 1.67
CA LEU A 140 -25.62 -15.82 0.28
C LEU A 140 -26.42 -17.14 0.29
N GLY A 141 -27.72 -17.04 0.06
CA GLY A 141 -28.64 -18.16 0.22
C GLY A 141 -28.72 -18.61 1.68
N THR A 142 -28.49 -19.90 1.93
CA THR A 142 -28.45 -20.48 3.29
C THR A 142 -27.07 -20.40 3.96
N SER A 143 -26.05 -19.93 3.22
CA SER A 143 -24.68 -19.83 3.73
C SER A 143 -24.39 -18.43 4.21
N GLU A 144 -23.68 -18.35 5.34
CA GLU A 144 -23.15 -17.11 5.87
C GLU A 144 -21.65 -17.06 5.61
N TRP A 145 -21.18 -16.00 4.97
CA TRP A 145 -19.79 -15.81 4.59
C TRP A 145 -19.19 -14.61 5.30
N PHE A 146 -18.02 -14.78 5.89
CA PHE A 146 -17.19 -13.64 6.29
C PHE A 146 -16.25 -13.30 5.14
N LEU A 147 -16.43 -12.13 4.54
CA LEU A 147 -15.59 -11.61 3.47
C LEU A 147 -14.63 -10.56 4.02
N PHE A 148 -13.38 -10.58 3.57
CA PHE A 148 -12.37 -9.64 4.04
C PHE A 148 -11.33 -9.32 2.96
N PRO A 149 -10.88 -8.06 2.86
CA PRO A 149 -9.72 -7.69 2.05
C PRO A 149 -8.46 -8.38 2.60
N SER A 150 -7.74 -9.08 1.74
CA SER A 150 -6.51 -9.78 2.10
C SER A 150 -5.35 -9.40 1.18
N ILE A 151 -4.15 -9.57 1.73
CA ILE A 151 -2.90 -9.37 1.05
C ILE A 151 -1.99 -10.57 1.34
N LYS A 152 -1.32 -11.05 0.30
CA LYS A 152 -0.34 -12.13 0.41
C LYS A 152 1.06 -11.59 0.23
N PHE A 153 1.88 -11.67 1.25
CA PHE A 153 3.29 -11.30 1.20
C PHE A 153 4.10 -12.16 2.16
N ASN A 154 5.37 -12.41 1.83
CA ASN A 154 6.26 -13.32 2.59
C ASN A 154 5.68 -14.73 2.80
N GLY A 155 4.85 -15.22 1.89
CA GLY A 155 4.22 -16.54 1.98
C GLY A 155 2.99 -16.62 2.89
N ASN A 156 2.64 -15.53 3.59
CA ASN A 156 1.49 -15.46 4.48
C ASN A 156 0.34 -14.68 3.84
N THR A 157 -0.89 -15.03 4.20
CA THR A 157 -2.10 -14.25 3.89
C THR A 157 -2.50 -13.50 5.15
N GLU A 158 -2.54 -12.17 5.08
CA GLU A 158 -2.94 -11.29 6.17
C GLU A 158 -4.16 -10.45 5.78
N TYR A 159 -4.85 -9.88 6.76
CA TYR A 159 -5.83 -8.83 6.47
C TYR A 159 -5.10 -7.65 5.86
N PHE A 160 -5.59 -7.12 4.73
CA PHE A 160 -4.94 -6.02 4.02
C PHE A 160 -4.63 -4.82 4.92
N TYR A 161 -5.52 -4.55 5.87
CA TYR A 161 -5.40 -3.45 6.82
C TYR A 161 -4.13 -3.51 7.67
N ASP A 162 -3.70 -4.70 8.07
CA ASP A 162 -2.63 -4.86 9.06
C ASP A 162 -1.27 -4.35 8.54
N PRO A 163 -0.75 -4.81 7.38
CA PRO A 163 0.47 -4.24 6.82
C PRO A 163 0.27 -2.80 6.36
N ALA A 164 -0.93 -2.39 5.93
CA ALA A 164 -1.18 -1.00 5.54
C ALA A 164 -1.02 -0.03 6.72
N GLU A 165 -1.59 -0.37 7.88
CA GLU A 165 -1.47 0.43 9.10
C GLU A 165 -0.02 0.48 9.60
N ARG A 166 0.69 -0.66 9.56
CA ARG A 166 2.11 -0.73 9.92
C ARG A 166 2.99 0.09 8.96
N ALA A 167 2.73 0.02 7.65
CA ALA A 167 3.43 0.81 6.64
C ALA A 167 3.21 2.32 6.83
N ILE A 168 1.97 2.75 7.07
CA ILE A 168 1.63 4.16 7.35
C ILE A 168 2.36 4.64 8.61
N ALA A 169 2.32 3.85 9.70
CA ALA A 169 3.01 4.19 10.94
C ALA A 169 4.52 4.29 10.74
N TRP A 170 5.12 3.37 9.99
CA TRP A 170 6.55 3.39 9.67
C TRP A 170 6.94 4.65 8.88
N TRP A 171 6.19 4.99 7.83
CA TRP A 171 6.42 6.20 7.04
C TRP A 171 6.27 7.49 7.86
N ARG A 172 5.32 7.55 8.80
CA ARG A 172 5.18 8.68 9.73
C ARG A 172 6.40 8.84 10.65
N SER A 173 7.06 7.75 10.97
CA SER A 173 8.28 7.73 11.79
C SER A 173 9.58 7.86 10.98
N PHE A 174 9.48 7.99 9.65
CA PHE A 174 10.65 7.98 8.78
C PHE A 174 11.53 9.22 9.00
N ASP A 175 12.80 8.98 9.27
CA ASP A 175 13.85 9.99 9.33
C ASP A 175 14.76 9.89 8.09
N PRO A 176 14.81 10.91 7.21
CA PRO A 176 15.71 10.94 6.06
C PRO A 176 17.18 10.70 6.40
N ALA A 177 17.64 11.07 7.60
CA ALA A 177 19.03 10.88 8.01
C ALA A 177 19.39 9.40 8.24
N SER A 178 18.39 8.55 8.52
CA SER A 178 18.53 7.10 8.71
C SER A 178 18.69 6.32 7.40
N ALA A 179 18.37 6.94 6.26
CA ALA A 179 18.34 6.26 4.97
C ALA A 179 19.71 6.25 4.28
N GLU A 180 20.02 5.13 3.62
CA GLU A 180 21.26 4.90 2.87
C GLU A 180 20.97 4.29 1.50
N PRO A 181 21.70 4.65 0.44
CA PRO A 181 21.50 4.06 -0.87
C PRO A 181 21.98 2.60 -0.87
N LEU A 182 21.09 1.64 -1.13
CA LEU A 182 21.46 0.24 -1.22
C LEU A 182 21.49 -0.27 -2.67
N ASP A 183 22.41 -1.19 -2.96
CA ASP A 183 22.37 -1.99 -4.18
C ASP A 183 21.28 -3.08 -4.08
N VAL A 184 21.14 -3.88 -5.14
CA VAL A 184 20.13 -4.97 -5.20
C VAL A 184 20.39 -6.08 -4.16
N ASN A 185 21.63 -6.20 -3.67
CA ASN A 185 22.05 -7.20 -2.69
C ASN A 185 21.96 -6.67 -1.25
N GLY A 186 21.55 -5.41 -1.06
CA GLY A 186 21.43 -4.78 0.25
C GLY A 186 22.74 -4.24 0.83
N ALA A 187 23.78 -4.10 0.00
CA ALA A 187 25.04 -3.44 0.34
C ALA A 187 24.93 -1.92 0.13
N VAL A 188 25.57 -1.16 1.03
CA VAL A 188 25.59 0.31 0.97
C VAL A 188 26.43 0.77 -0.22
N LEU A 189 25.89 1.69 -1.01
CA LEU A 189 26.61 2.32 -2.11
C LEU A 189 27.40 3.54 -1.61
N PRO A 190 28.65 3.72 -2.08
CA PRO A 190 29.48 4.86 -1.71
C PRO A 190 28.98 6.17 -2.32
#